data_AF-F0Y9U9-F1
#
_entry.id   AF-F0Y9U9-F1
#
_cell.length_a   1.000
_cell.length_b   1.000
_cell.length_c   1.000
_cell.angle_alpha   90.00
_cell.angle_beta   90.00
_cell.angle_gamma   90.00
#
_symmetry.space_group_name_H-M   'P 1'
#
loop_
_entity.id
_entity.type
_entity.pdbx_description
1 polymer ?
#
loop_
_entity_poly.entity_id
_entity_poly.type
_entity_poly.pdbx_seq_one_letter_code
_entity_poly.pdbx_strand_id
1 'polypeptide(L)'
;MSFTKKKKATNFDDLVKVVLETAFREIDLDGDGTLDSEELKAVGFSIEVMQRFDTNRDGKLDQSEFVDALSAAVSTKSDPDAANKIVSESVQLVTRVLKDRHKKDAAASQELTAAAKAAAKELAAAKAELGALAEGKAAMARELAASKSEASAANAKIAKLMASDCKGAAPCAPAPVAAPAAPAAAAPSDAAEFGFLVRTGALLALGGCFLVAAQSMGVLDEAGLVAMGLPPPAATLLAAFGPSCPACPPCKLFGRGRR
;
A
#
# COMPACT_ATOMS: atom_id res chain seq x y z
N MET A 1 25.49 29.33 -10.45
CA MET A 1 24.34 29.37 -9.51
C MET A 1 24.14 30.82 -9.09
N SER A 2 23.16 31.48 -9.68
CA SER A 2 22.92 32.92 -9.52
C SER A 2 22.13 33.17 -8.24
N PHE A 3 22.79 33.62 -7.18
CA PHE A 3 22.12 34.11 -5.98
C PHE A 3 21.53 35.51 -6.28
N THR A 4 20.26 35.55 -6.61
CA THR A 4 19.51 36.80 -6.78
C THR A 4 19.54 37.60 -5.47
N LYS A 5 20.04 38.83 -5.55
CA LYS A 5 20.08 39.81 -4.45
C LYS A 5 18.73 39.86 -3.72
N LYS A 6 18.70 39.46 -2.45
CA LYS A 6 17.62 39.80 -1.51
C LYS A 6 17.57 41.33 -1.39
N LYS A 7 16.66 41.98 -2.11
CA LYS A 7 16.27 43.36 -1.82
C LYS A 7 15.72 43.35 -0.39
N LYS A 8 16.36 44.08 0.51
CA LYS A 8 15.80 44.33 1.84
C LYS A 8 14.55 45.18 1.62
N ALA A 9 13.38 44.59 1.77
CA ALA A 9 12.14 45.33 1.92
C ALA A 9 12.27 46.15 3.21
N THR A 10 12.46 47.46 3.09
CA THR A 10 12.53 48.37 4.26
C THR A 10 11.37 49.35 4.27
N ASN A 11 10.31 49.09 3.50
CA ASN A 11 9.07 49.86 3.58
C ASN A 11 8.05 49.06 4.38
N PHE A 12 7.37 49.77 5.29
CA PHE A 12 6.29 49.22 6.10
C PHE A 12 5.20 48.58 5.22
N ASP A 13 4.92 49.18 4.05
CA ASP A 13 3.93 48.67 3.09
C ASP A 13 4.28 47.29 2.54
N ASP A 14 5.57 47.03 2.25
CA ASP A 14 6.02 45.72 1.78
C ASP A 14 5.84 44.66 2.88
N LEU A 15 6.08 45.03 4.14
CA LEU A 15 5.90 44.13 5.28
C LEU A 15 4.41 43.82 5.48
N VAL A 16 3.55 44.83 5.43
CA VAL A 16 2.09 44.67 5.52
C VAL A 16 1.61 43.73 4.41
N LYS A 17 2.08 43.94 3.17
CA LYS A 17 1.73 43.07 2.05
C LYS A 17 2.13 41.62 2.29
N VAL A 18 3.36 41.35 2.73
CA VAL A 18 3.81 39.97 3.02
C VAL A 18 2.98 39.33 4.14
N VAL A 19 2.63 40.08 5.18
CA VAL A 19 1.79 39.58 6.28
C VAL A 19 0.37 39.27 5.78
N LEU A 20 -0.20 40.13 4.96
CA LEU A 20 -1.53 39.92 4.37
C LEU A 20 -1.56 38.74 3.40
N GLU A 21 -0.53 38.58 2.57
CA GLU A 21 -0.39 37.42 1.68
C GLU A 21 -0.25 36.11 2.47
N THR A 22 0.44 36.15 3.60
CA THR A 22 0.58 34.98 4.49
C THR A 22 -0.76 34.65 5.16
N ALA A 23 -1.45 35.67 5.70
CA ALA A 23 -2.77 35.50 6.28
C ALA A 23 -3.80 34.99 5.24
N PHE A 24 -3.73 35.47 4.00
CA PHE A 24 -4.59 35.00 2.91
C PHE A 24 -4.45 33.50 2.69
N ARG A 25 -3.21 33.01 2.55
CA ARG A 25 -2.92 31.56 2.38
C ARG A 25 -3.32 30.72 3.58
N GLU A 26 -3.38 31.33 4.76
CA GLU A 26 -3.88 30.65 5.94
C GLU A 26 -5.40 30.65 5.98
N ILE A 27 -6.10 31.57 5.34
CA ILE A 27 -7.56 31.57 5.31
C ILE A 27 -8.06 30.64 4.20
N ASP A 28 -7.43 30.72 3.03
CA ASP A 28 -7.66 29.89 1.84
C ASP A 28 -7.36 28.42 2.17
N LEU A 29 -8.43 27.65 2.38
CA LEU A 29 -8.38 26.27 2.84
C LEU A 29 -8.22 25.29 1.68
N ASP A 30 -8.77 25.61 0.53
CA ASP A 30 -8.73 24.76 -0.66
C ASP A 30 -7.51 25.05 -1.56
N GLY A 31 -6.87 26.20 -1.38
CA GLY A 31 -5.70 26.63 -2.13
C GLY A 31 -6.05 27.08 -3.55
N ASP A 32 -7.29 27.50 -3.81
CA ASP A 32 -7.73 27.94 -5.12
C ASP A 32 -7.24 29.37 -5.47
N GLY A 33 -6.70 30.09 -4.48
CA GLY A 33 -6.18 31.45 -4.63
C GLY A 33 -7.24 32.55 -4.52
N THR A 34 -8.47 32.19 -4.17
CA THR A 34 -9.63 33.05 -3.95
C THR A 34 -10.26 32.73 -2.60
N LEU A 35 -10.87 33.71 -1.94
CA LEU A 35 -11.60 33.47 -0.70
C LEU A 35 -13.09 33.46 -0.97
N ASP A 36 -13.73 32.34 -0.68
CA ASP A 36 -15.18 32.23 -0.80
C ASP A 36 -15.92 32.72 0.46
N SER A 37 -17.24 32.83 0.35
CA SER A 37 -18.07 33.30 1.46
C SER A 37 -18.12 32.34 2.66
N GLU A 38 -17.82 31.06 2.46
CA GLU A 38 -17.83 30.03 3.51
C GLU A 38 -16.54 30.07 4.32
N GLU A 39 -15.40 30.21 3.67
CA GLU A 39 -14.08 30.40 4.25
C GLU A 39 -14.01 31.70 5.07
N LEU A 40 -14.55 32.79 4.52
CA LEU A 40 -14.61 34.07 5.24
C LEU A 40 -15.52 33.98 6.47
N LYS A 41 -16.66 33.26 6.39
CA LYS A 41 -17.52 32.99 7.54
C LYS A 41 -16.83 32.13 8.59
N ALA A 42 -16.03 31.14 8.19
CA ALA A 42 -15.28 30.29 9.11
C ALA A 42 -14.28 31.10 9.95
N VAL A 43 -13.74 32.18 9.38
CA VAL A 43 -12.87 33.14 10.07
C VAL A 43 -13.65 34.22 10.82
N GLY A 44 -14.97 34.32 10.62
CA GLY A 44 -15.83 35.29 11.29
C GLY A 44 -15.89 36.65 10.60
N PHE A 45 -15.48 36.74 9.34
CA PHE A 45 -15.75 37.94 8.53
C PHE A 45 -17.24 38.02 8.18
N SER A 46 -17.78 39.22 8.25
CA SER A 46 -19.16 39.49 7.84
C SER A 46 -19.24 39.60 6.32
N ILE A 47 -20.29 39.04 5.71
CA ILE A 47 -20.52 39.11 4.25
C ILE A 47 -20.54 40.55 3.74
N GLU A 48 -21.00 41.50 4.56
CA GLU A 48 -20.99 42.93 4.22
C GLU A 48 -19.58 43.49 3.98
N VAL A 49 -18.59 42.97 4.70
CA VAL A 49 -17.19 43.38 4.54
C VAL A 49 -16.62 42.79 3.25
N MET A 50 -16.98 41.55 2.94
CA MET A 50 -16.64 40.89 1.67
C MET A 50 -17.14 41.70 0.47
N GLN A 51 -18.42 42.07 0.45
CA GLN A 51 -19.03 42.86 -0.64
C GLN A 51 -18.41 44.25 -0.83
N ARG A 52 -17.72 44.78 0.18
CA ARG A 52 -17.01 46.07 0.06
C ARG A 52 -15.63 45.92 -0.55
N PHE A 53 -15.01 44.76 -0.40
CA PHE A 53 -13.66 44.47 -0.86
C PHE A 53 -13.65 43.77 -2.22
N ASP A 54 -14.70 43.01 -2.51
CA ASP A 54 -15.01 42.43 -3.81
C ASP A 54 -15.34 43.54 -4.82
N THR A 55 -14.34 43.94 -5.62
CA THR A 55 -14.48 45.03 -6.58
C THR A 55 -15.10 44.56 -7.89
N ASN A 56 -14.85 43.31 -8.26
CA ASN A 56 -15.33 42.70 -9.48
C ASN A 56 -16.78 42.14 -9.34
N ARG A 57 -17.28 41.99 -8.11
CA ARG A 57 -18.58 41.45 -7.70
C ARG A 57 -18.81 40.01 -8.16
N ASP A 58 -17.76 39.20 -8.20
CA ASP A 58 -17.86 37.79 -8.53
C ASP A 58 -18.28 36.90 -7.34
N GLY A 59 -18.34 37.48 -6.13
CA GLY A 59 -18.71 36.79 -4.90
C GLY A 59 -17.57 36.00 -4.26
N LYS A 60 -16.35 36.14 -4.78
CA LYS A 60 -15.09 35.65 -4.25
C LYS A 60 -14.17 36.85 -3.98
N LEU A 61 -13.04 36.59 -3.33
CA LEU A 61 -12.06 37.62 -3.01
C LEU A 61 -10.68 37.16 -3.42
N ASP A 62 -10.15 37.77 -4.47
CA ASP A 62 -8.81 37.43 -4.95
C ASP A 62 -7.74 37.96 -3.99
N GLN A 63 -6.56 37.34 -4.00
CA GLN A 63 -5.42 37.77 -3.19
C GLN A 63 -5.08 39.26 -3.39
N SER A 64 -5.14 39.75 -4.63
CA SER A 64 -4.89 41.16 -4.94
C SER A 64 -5.96 42.07 -4.35
N GLU A 65 -7.24 41.72 -4.48
CA GLU A 65 -8.34 42.51 -3.94
C GLU A 65 -8.28 42.59 -2.41
N PHE A 66 -7.93 41.48 -1.76
CA PHE A 66 -7.77 41.43 -0.31
C PHE A 66 -6.63 42.35 0.17
N VAL A 67 -5.46 42.27 -0.49
CA VAL A 67 -4.30 43.10 -0.16
C VAL A 67 -4.58 44.58 -0.44
N ASP A 68 -5.18 44.90 -1.59
CA ASP A 68 -5.47 46.27 -2.01
C ASP A 68 -6.55 46.89 -1.11
N ALA A 69 -7.59 46.15 -0.76
CA ALA A 69 -8.64 46.62 0.15
C ALA A 69 -8.12 46.89 1.56
N LEU A 70 -7.28 46.00 2.12
CA LEU A 70 -6.72 46.18 3.46
C LEU A 70 -5.64 47.26 3.48
N SER A 71 -4.79 47.34 2.46
CA SER A 71 -3.82 48.43 2.35
C SER A 71 -4.52 49.78 2.19
N ALA A 72 -5.57 49.87 1.36
CA ALA A 72 -6.39 51.06 1.25
C ALA A 72 -7.09 51.42 2.57
N ALA A 73 -7.59 50.44 3.32
CA ALA A 73 -8.21 50.66 4.62
C ALA A 73 -7.21 51.21 5.66
N VAL A 74 -5.93 50.81 5.55
CA VAL A 74 -4.83 51.33 6.38
C VAL A 74 -4.44 52.74 5.96
N SER A 75 -4.38 53.03 4.65
CA SER A 75 -3.96 54.35 4.14
C SER A 75 -5.03 55.44 4.23
N THR A 76 -6.32 55.11 4.22
CA THR A 76 -7.41 56.09 4.11
C THR A 76 -7.87 56.70 5.44
N LYS A 77 -7.36 56.24 6.59
CA LYS A 77 -7.68 56.86 7.88
C LYS A 77 -6.58 57.82 8.30
N SER A 78 -6.89 59.11 8.25
CA SER A 78 -6.09 60.20 8.81
C SER A 78 -5.86 60.13 10.33
N ASP A 79 -6.50 59.17 11.01
CA ASP A 79 -6.22 58.80 12.41
C ASP A 79 -5.43 57.48 12.46
N PRO A 80 -4.10 57.53 12.67
CA PRO A 80 -3.26 56.34 12.75
C PRO A 80 -3.69 55.38 13.88
N ASP A 81 -4.29 55.90 14.95
CA ASP A 81 -4.78 55.10 16.07
C ASP A 81 -5.97 54.19 15.68
N ALA A 82 -6.86 54.67 14.81
CA ALA A 82 -7.99 53.87 14.34
C ALA A 82 -7.55 52.78 13.36
N ALA A 83 -6.56 53.05 12.52
CA ALA A 83 -5.97 52.05 11.62
C ALA A 83 -5.22 50.97 12.41
N ASN A 84 -4.40 51.37 13.40
CA ASN A 84 -3.67 50.44 14.27
C ASN A 84 -4.60 49.52 15.05
N LYS A 85 -5.78 50.01 15.49
CA LYS A 85 -6.77 49.17 16.17
C LYS A 85 -7.33 48.07 15.25
N ILE A 86 -7.68 48.41 14.02
CA ILE A 86 -8.20 47.43 13.05
C ILE A 86 -7.13 46.40 12.71
N VAL A 87 -5.91 46.84 12.42
CA VAL A 87 -4.80 45.93 12.14
C VAL A 87 -4.53 45.01 13.34
N SER A 88 -4.54 45.54 14.56
CA SER A 88 -4.39 44.77 15.79
C SER A 88 -5.49 43.70 15.95
N GLU A 89 -6.76 44.05 15.72
CA GLU A 89 -7.87 43.11 15.80
C GLU A 89 -7.76 42.02 14.73
N SER A 90 -7.41 42.38 13.49
CA SER A 90 -7.16 41.41 12.40
C SER A 90 -6.01 40.45 12.74
N VAL A 91 -4.89 40.98 13.24
CA VAL A 91 -3.72 40.17 13.63
C VAL A 91 -4.06 39.24 14.80
N GLN A 92 -4.82 39.70 15.79
CA GLN A 92 -5.27 38.85 16.89
C GLN A 92 -6.18 37.73 16.41
N LEU A 93 -7.06 38.01 15.45
CA LEU A 93 -7.95 37.03 14.86
C LEU A 93 -7.15 35.97 14.09
N VAL A 94 -6.22 36.38 13.21
CA VAL A 94 -5.31 35.46 12.49
C VAL A 94 -4.52 34.61 13.47
N THR A 95 -3.97 35.21 14.53
CA THR A 95 -3.23 34.48 15.57
C THR A 95 -4.09 33.44 16.29
N ARG A 96 -5.38 33.73 16.52
CA ARG A 96 -6.33 32.79 17.13
C ARG A 96 -6.61 31.61 16.19
N VAL A 97 -6.91 31.90 14.92
CA VAL A 97 -7.16 30.88 13.89
C VAL A 97 -5.94 29.96 13.74
N LEU A 98 -4.74 30.53 13.69
CA LEU A 98 -3.50 29.76 13.64
C LEU A 98 -3.31 28.84 14.83
N LYS A 99 -3.57 29.33 16.05
CA LYS A 99 -3.46 28.50 17.26
C LYS A 99 -4.45 27.35 17.27
N ASP A 100 -5.68 27.59 16.83
CA ASP A 100 -6.71 26.56 16.77
C ASP A 100 -6.38 25.51 15.71
N ARG A 101 -5.84 25.91 14.55
CA ARG A 101 -5.32 25.00 13.53
C ARG A 101 -4.13 24.18 14.03
N HIS A 102 -3.13 24.83 14.63
CA HIS A 102 -2.00 24.10 15.22
C HIS A 102 -2.44 23.10 16.28
N LYS A 103 -3.46 23.41 17.07
CA LYS A 103 -4.02 22.47 18.04
C LYS A 103 -4.74 21.30 17.36
N LYS A 104 -5.49 21.56 16.29
CA LYS A 104 -6.17 20.52 15.49
C LYS A 104 -5.17 19.62 14.77
N ASP A 105 -4.14 20.19 14.16
CA ASP A 105 -3.07 19.46 13.48
C ASP A 105 -2.19 18.69 14.47
N ALA A 106 -1.98 19.23 15.67
CA ALA A 106 -1.33 18.51 16.76
C ALA A 106 -2.16 17.30 17.20
N ALA A 107 -3.49 17.40 17.26
CA ALA A 107 -4.36 16.25 17.54
C ALA A 107 -4.32 15.22 16.40
N ALA A 108 -4.44 15.66 15.14
CA ALA A 108 -4.39 14.77 13.98
C ALA A 108 -3.04 14.05 13.86
N SER A 109 -1.92 14.75 14.09
CA SER A 109 -0.59 14.14 14.10
C SER A 109 -0.39 13.16 15.26
N GLN A 110 -0.98 13.43 16.43
CA GLN A 110 -0.97 12.47 17.54
C GLN A 110 -1.73 11.19 17.19
N GLU A 111 -2.89 11.28 16.55
CA GLU A 111 -3.64 10.10 16.09
C GLU A 111 -2.86 9.28 15.04
N LEU A 112 -2.25 9.95 14.06
CA LEU A 112 -1.38 9.29 13.07
C LEU A 112 -0.19 8.59 13.72
N THR A 113 0.46 9.22 14.71
CA THR A 113 1.58 8.58 15.44
C THR A 113 1.13 7.42 16.31
N ALA A 114 -0.06 7.48 16.91
CA ALA A 114 -0.65 6.38 17.66
C ALA A 114 -0.96 5.19 16.73
N ALA A 115 -1.57 5.44 15.57
CA ALA A 115 -1.83 4.45 14.55
C ALA A 115 -0.53 3.82 14.02
N ALA A 116 0.51 4.62 13.75
CA ALA A 116 1.81 4.11 13.31
C ALA A 116 2.47 3.23 14.37
N LYS A 117 2.39 3.57 15.65
CA LYS A 117 2.89 2.73 16.76
C LYS A 117 2.13 1.41 16.87
N ALA A 118 0.80 1.43 16.68
CA ALA A 118 0.00 0.21 16.67
C ALA A 118 0.40 -0.71 15.50
N ALA A 119 0.54 -0.16 14.29
CA ALA A 119 1.00 -0.91 13.12
C ALA A 119 2.40 -1.50 13.30
N ALA A 120 3.33 -0.74 13.92
CA ALA A 120 4.67 -1.23 14.21
C ALA A 120 4.66 -2.41 15.20
N LYS A 121 3.74 -2.39 16.17
CA LYS A 121 3.55 -3.50 17.11
C LYS A 121 3.02 -4.76 16.42
N GLU A 122 2.02 -4.62 15.53
CA GLU A 122 1.49 -5.74 14.74
C GLU A 122 2.55 -6.34 13.81
N LEU A 123 3.37 -5.50 13.16
CA LEU A 123 4.47 -5.97 12.32
C LEU A 123 5.52 -6.73 13.14
N ALA A 124 5.84 -6.26 14.34
CA ALA A 124 6.74 -6.97 15.25
C ALA A 124 6.19 -8.35 15.66
N ALA A 125 4.88 -8.46 15.92
CA ALA A 125 4.23 -9.74 16.21
C ALA A 125 4.28 -10.70 15.00
N ALA A 126 3.93 -10.23 13.80
CA ALA A 126 4.00 -11.03 12.58
C ALA A 126 5.42 -11.51 12.27
N LYS A 127 6.44 -10.68 12.53
CA LYS A 127 7.84 -11.08 12.36
C LYS A 127 8.27 -12.19 13.33
N ALA A 128 7.73 -12.19 14.55
CA ALA A 128 7.98 -13.26 15.52
C ALA A 128 7.37 -14.60 15.06
N GLU A 129 6.15 -14.57 14.51
CA GLU A 129 5.51 -15.78 13.95
C GLU A 129 6.28 -16.36 12.76
N LEU A 130 6.78 -15.49 11.86
CA LEU A 130 7.66 -15.93 10.76
C LEU A 130 8.95 -16.56 11.27
N GLY A 131 9.51 -16.06 12.38
CA GLY A 131 10.65 -16.67 13.06
C GLY A 131 10.34 -18.09 13.54
N ALA A 132 9.21 -18.29 14.22
CA ALA A 132 8.78 -19.59 14.71
C ALA A 132 8.53 -20.60 13.56
N LEU A 133 7.96 -20.15 12.44
CA LEU A 133 7.78 -21.00 11.25
C LEU A 133 9.12 -21.40 10.61
N ALA A 134 10.11 -20.50 10.60
CA ALA A 134 11.43 -20.81 10.09
C ALA A 134 12.13 -21.88 10.95
N GLU A 135 11.99 -21.81 12.27
CA GLU A 135 12.48 -22.84 13.20
C GLU A 135 11.77 -24.18 13.01
N GLY A 136 10.44 -24.16 12.86
CA GLY A 136 9.64 -25.35 12.57
C GLY A 136 10.05 -26.03 11.26
N LYS A 137 10.31 -25.25 10.20
CA LYS A 137 10.81 -25.77 8.93
C LYS A 137 12.20 -26.40 9.07
N ALA A 138 13.08 -25.81 9.87
CA ALA A 138 14.40 -26.37 10.16
C ALA A 138 14.30 -27.69 10.94
N ALA A 139 13.37 -27.81 11.88
CA ALA A 139 13.10 -29.05 12.62
C ALA A 139 12.60 -30.16 11.68
N MET A 140 11.62 -29.88 10.84
CA MET A 140 11.10 -30.84 9.85
C MET A 140 12.18 -31.30 8.87
N ALA A 141 13.07 -30.39 8.44
CA ALA A 141 14.19 -30.74 7.57
C ALA A 141 15.18 -31.72 8.23
N ARG A 142 15.42 -31.58 9.56
CA ARG A 142 16.28 -32.51 10.32
C ARG A 142 15.63 -33.89 10.46
N GLU A 143 14.33 -33.94 10.71
CA GLU A 143 13.58 -35.21 10.78
C GLU A 143 13.57 -35.94 9.43
N LEU A 144 13.39 -35.20 8.34
CA LEU A 144 13.48 -35.74 6.99
C LEU A 144 14.90 -36.23 6.65
N ALA A 145 15.94 -35.59 7.16
CA ALA A 145 17.32 -36.07 7.02
C ALA A 145 17.56 -37.35 7.83
N ALA A 146 17.03 -37.43 9.06
CA ALA A 146 17.13 -38.60 9.92
C ALA A 146 16.46 -39.83 9.29
N SER A 147 15.20 -39.70 8.85
CA SER A 147 14.46 -40.77 8.16
C SER A 147 15.14 -41.24 6.87
N LYS A 148 15.73 -40.34 6.08
CA LYS A 148 16.53 -40.72 4.91
C LYS A 148 17.75 -41.55 5.29
N SER A 149 18.45 -41.20 6.37
CA SER A 149 19.62 -41.94 6.83
C SER A 149 19.23 -43.35 7.30
N GLU A 150 18.12 -43.51 8.02
CA GLU A 150 17.58 -44.81 8.44
C GLU A 150 17.16 -45.67 7.25
N ALA A 151 16.47 -45.08 6.25
CA ALA A 151 16.09 -45.78 5.03
C ALA A 151 17.32 -46.29 4.26
N SER A 152 18.38 -45.47 4.14
CA SER A 152 19.63 -45.89 3.50
C SER A 152 20.33 -47.01 4.25
N ALA A 153 20.32 -46.98 5.59
CA ALA A 153 20.88 -48.04 6.42
C ALA A 153 20.09 -49.35 6.30
N ALA A 154 18.75 -49.27 6.22
CA ALA A 154 17.90 -50.43 5.98
C ALA A 154 18.16 -51.05 4.60
N ASN A 155 18.24 -50.22 3.55
CA ASN A 155 18.59 -50.69 2.20
C ASN A 155 19.97 -51.37 2.15
N ALA A 156 20.96 -50.83 2.87
CA ALA A 156 22.28 -51.45 2.99
C ALA A 156 22.23 -52.81 3.70
N LYS A 157 21.37 -52.99 4.71
CA LYS A 157 21.14 -54.30 5.36
C LYS A 157 20.50 -55.31 4.41
N ILE A 158 19.46 -54.90 3.68
CA ILE A 158 18.79 -55.74 2.68
C ILE A 158 19.80 -56.19 1.61
N ALA A 159 20.63 -55.28 1.11
CA ALA A 159 21.68 -55.61 0.14
C ALA A 159 22.68 -56.66 0.67
N LYS A 160 23.06 -56.58 1.95
CA LYS A 160 23.95 -57.57 2.58
C LYS A 160 23.29 -58.96 2.70
N LEU A 161 22.01 -59.02 3.07
CA LEU A 161 21.27 -60.29 3.16
C LEU A 161 21.14 -60.96 1.78
N MET A 162 20.81 -60.18 0.75
CA MET A 162 20.74 -60.67 -0.63
C MET A 162 22.10 -61.19 -1.12
N ALA A 163 23.21 -60.57 -0.70
CA ALA A 163 24.55 -61.02 -1.05
C ALA A 163 24.97 -62.32 -0.33
N SER A 164 24.50 -62.58 0.90
CA SER A 164 24.81 -63.82 1.61
C SER A 164 24.10 -65.04 1.03
N ASP A 165 22.86 -64.89 0.55
CA ASP A 165 22.08 -66.01 0.01
C ASP A 165 22.60 -66.51 -1.34
N CYS A 166 23.36 -65.68 -2.08
CA CYS A 166 23.97 -66.05 -3.36
C CYS A 166 25.29 -66.83 -3.24
N LYS A 167 25.84 -67.06 -2.03
CA LYS A 167 27.20 -67.63 -1.87
C LYS A 167 27.27 -69.17 -2.04
N GLY A 168 26.15 -69.85 -2.25
CA GLY A 168 26.07 -71.30 -2.44
C GLY A 168 25.36 -71.77 -3.70
N ALA A 169 24.74 -70.87 -4.46
CA ALA A 169 24.15 -71.23 -5.75
C ALA A 169 25.25 -71.23 -6.81
N ALA A 170 25.52 -72.39 -7.42
CA ALA A 170 26.33 -72.46 -8.63
C ALA A 170 25.81 -71.40 -9.62
N PRO A 171 26.70 -70.66 -10.32
CA PRO A 171 26.29 -69.61 -11.24
C PRO A 171 25.33 -70.21 -12.25
N CYS A 172 24.03 -69.98 -12.05
CA CYS A 172 23.03 -70.26 -13.05
C CYS A 172 23.40 -69.31 -14.18
N ALA A 173 24.00 -69.86 -15.22
CA ALA A 173 24.32 -69.13 -16.43
C ALA A 173 23.09 -68.30 -16.78
N PRO A 174 23.21 -66.96 -16.92
CA PRO A 174 22.08 -66.13 -17.26
C PRO A 174 21.53 -66.69 -18.57
N ALA A 175 20.33 -67.25 -18.52
CA ALA A 175 19.59 -67.57 -19.73
C ALA A 175 19.58 -66.29 -20.57
N PRO A 176 19.83 -66.35 -21.89
CA PRO A 176 19.83 -65.17 -22.75
C PRO A 176 18.43 -64.58 -22.75
N VAL A 177 18.18 -63.66 -21.81
CA VAL A 177 17.03 -62.78 -21.83
C VAL A 177 17.23 -61.89 -23.03
N ALA A 178 16.50 -62.23 -24.09
CA ALA A 178 16.36 -61.42 -25.29
C ALA A 178 16.19 -59.96 -24.86
N ALA A 179 17.08 -59.13 -25.37
CA ALA A 179 17.08 -57.69 -25.16
C ALA A 179 15.65 -57.16 -25.30
N PRO A 180 15.05 -56.55 -24.26
CA PRO A 180 13.82 -55.80 -24.46
C PRO A 180 14.16 -54.71 -25.48
N ALA A 181 13.48 -54.79 -26.62
CA ALA A 181 13.59 -53.83 -27.70
C ALA A 181 13.57 -52.42 -27.11
N ALA A 182 14.63 -51.66 -27.39
CA ALA A 182 14.74 -50.27 -27.02
C ALA A 182 13.44 -49.55 -27.40
N PRO A 183 12.71 -48.92 -26.45
CA PRO A 183 11.66 -48.00 -26.84
C PRO A 183 12.35 -46.91 -27.65
N ALA A 184 11.90 -46.76 -28.90
CA ALA A 184 12.39 -45.80 -29.86
C ALA A 184 12.56 -44.43 -29.20
N ALA A 185 13.72 -43.85 -29.43
CA ALA A 185 14.05 -42.47 -29.08
C ALA A 185 12.96 -41.53 -29.62
N ALA A 186 12.05 -41.11 -28.74
CA ALA A 186 11.26 -39.91 -28.96
C ALA A 186 12.15 -38.72 -28.60
N ALA A 187 12.37 -37.88 -29.61
CA ALA A 187 13.23 -36.71 -29.56
C ALA A 187 12.87 -35.75 -28.41
N PRO A 188 13.86 -35.13 -27.73
CA PRO A 188 13.61 -33.98 -26.88
C PRO A 188 13.53 -32.72 -27.76
N SER A 189 12.36 -32.46 -28.31
CA SER A 189 12.00 -31.12 -28.79
C SER A 189 11.28 -30.41 -27.64
N ASP A 190 11.85 -29.27 -27.22
CA ASP A 190 11.17 -28.21 -26.48
C ASP A 190 10.88 -28.42 -24.97
N ALA A 191 11.94 -28.60 -24.17
CA ALA A 191 11.88 -28.48 -22.71
C ALA A 191 12.44 -27.14 -22.16
N ALA A 192 12.67 -26.13 -23.01
CA ALA A 192 13.24 -24.85 -22.60
C ALA A 192 12.21 -23.74 -22.25
N GLU A 193 10.92 -23.91 -22.58
CA GLU A 193 9.92 -22.83 -22.37
C GLU A 193 9.00 -23.03 -21.15
N PHE A 194 8.89 -24.23 -20.58
CA PHE A 194 8.01 -24.47 -19.42
C PHE A 194 8.56 -24.00 -18.06
N GLY A 195 9.84 -23.60 -18.00
CA GLY A 195 10.47 -23.09 -16.78
C GLY A 195 10.07 -21.65 -16.41
N PHE A 196 9.54 -20.88 -17.36
CA PHE A 196 9.15 -19.48 -17.10
C PHE A 196 7.70 -19.33 -16.62
N LEU A 197 6.79 -20.21 -17.05
CA LEU A 197 5.36 -20.11 -16.72
C LEU A 197 5.02 -20.57 -15.29
N VAL A 198 5.78 -21.50 -14.71
CA VAL A 198 5.55 -21.94 -13.31
C VAL A 198 6.03 -20.88 -12.32
N ARG A 199 7.00 -20.04 -12.69
CA ARG A 199 7.54 -18.98 -11.82
C ARG A 199 6.69 -17.71 -11.84
N THR A 200 6.00 -17.41 -12.94
CA THR A 200 5.00 -16.33 -13.03
C THR A 200 3.63 -16.75 -12.50
N GLY A 201 3.22 -18.01 -12.67
CA GLY A 201 1.96 -18.53 -12.12
C GLY A 201 1.90 -18.53 -10.59
N ALA A 202 3.03 -18.78 -9.91
CA ALA A 202 3.08 -18.73 -8.44
C ALA A 202 2.98 -17.30 -7.87
N LEU A 203 3.39 -16.27 -8.63
CA LEU A 203 3.26 -14.87 -8.24
C LEU A 203 1.82 -14.35 -8.43
N LEU A 204 1.10 -14.83 -9.46
CA LEU A 204 -0.32 -14.52 -9.66
C LEU A 204 -1.24 -15.21 -8.64
N ALA A 205 -0.93 -16.44 -8.22
CA ALA A 205 -1.71 -17.14 -7.20
C ALA A 205 -1.55 -16.52 -5.80
N LEU A 206 -0.36 -16.02 -5.44
CA LEU A 206 -0.14 -15.32 -4.18
C LEU A 206 -0.69 -13.88 -4.21
N GLY A 207 -0.63 -13.19 -5.35
CA GLY A 207 -1.26 -11.87 -5.54
C GLY A 207 -2.79 -11.91 -5.51
N GLY A 208 -3.40 -12.96 -6.08
CA GLY A 208 -4.85 -13.16 -6.09
C GLY A 208 -5.45 -13.43 -4.69
N CYS A 209 -4.79 -14.25 -3.87
CA CYS A 209 -5.24 -14.48 -2.50
C CYS A 209 -5.16 -13.21 -1.61
N PHE A 210 -4.18 -12.34 -1.84
CA PHE A 210 -4.06 -11.10 -1.08
C PHE A 210 -5.16 -10.09 -1.42
N LEU A 211 -5.57 -10.04 -2.70
CA LEU A 211 -6.65 -9.15 -3.16
C LEU A 211 -8.02 -9.60 -2.63
N VAL A 212 -8.29 -10.91 -2.61
CA VAL A 212 -9.54 -11.47 -2.07
C VAL A 212 -9.60 -11.31 -0.54
N ALA A 213 -8.47 -11.45 0.17
CA ALA A 213 -8.42 -11.17 1.61
C ALA A 213 -8.66 -9.68 1.93
N ALA A 214 -8.08 -8.75 1.16
CA ALA A 214 -8.26 -7.31 1.33
C ALA A 214 -9.72 -6.86 1.10
N GLN A 215 -10.43 -7.50 0.16
CA GLN A 215 -11.84 -7.22 -0.13
C GLN A 215 -12.77 -7.72 1.00
N SER A 216 -12.42 -8.85 1.64
CA SER A 216 -13.17 -9.39 2.78
C SER A 216 -13.05 -8.58 4.08
N MET A 217 -12.01 -7.74 4.20
CA MET A 217 -11.77 -6.90 5.38
C MET A 217 -12.37 -5.49 5.27
N GLY A 218 -13.07 -5.15 4.16
CA GLY A 218 -13.74 -3.86 4.01
C GLY A 218 -12.80 -2.64 3.93
N VAL A 219 -11.51 -2.86 3.61
CA VAL A 219 -10.49 -1.80 3.58
C VAL A 219 -10.41 -1.09 2.21
N LEU A 220 -11.07 -1.63 1.18
CA LEU A 220 -11.09 -1.06 -0.16
C LEU A 220 -12.53 -0.87 -0.63
N ASP A 221 -13.01 0.36 -0.51
CA ASP A 221 -14.24 0.83 -1.15
C ASP A 221 -13.98 1.03 -2.66
N GLU A 222 -14.99 0.87 -3.52
CA GLU A 222 -14.88 0.94 -4.99
C GLU A 222 -14.20 2.24 -5.48
N ALA A 223 -14.28 3.31 -4.69
CA ALA A 223 -13.60 4.58 -4.95
C ALA A 223 -12.06 4.49 -4.93
N GLY A 224 -11.47 3.57 -4.17
CA GLY A 224 -10.01 3.43 -4.04
C GLY A 224 -9.32 2.80 -5.26
N LEU A 225 -10.04 1.96 -6.01
CA LEU A 225 -9.51 1.27 -7.19
C LEU A 225 -9.40 2.18 -8.43
N VAL A 226 -10.26 3.21 -8.53
CA VAL A 226 -10.25 4.17 -9.64
C VAL A 226 -9.05 5.12 -9.58
N ALA A 227 -8.55 5.44 -8.38
CA ALA A 227 -7.41 6.33 -8.18
C ALA A 227 -6.06 5.74 -8.67
N MET A 228 -5.97 4.43 -8.90
CA MET A 228 -4.73 3.76 -9.35
C MET A 228 -4.60 3.62 -10.87
N GLY A 229 -5.48 4.22 -11.66
CA GLY A 229 -5.30 4.35 -13.11
C GLY A 229 -5.29 3.02 -13.90
N LEU A 230 -5.87 1.95 -13.33
CA LEU A 230 -6.03 0.68 -14.03
C LEU A 230 -7.19 0.76 -15.04
N PRO A 231 -6.97 0.39 -16.32
CA PRO A 231 -8.00 0.45 -17.33
C PRO A 231 -9.10 -0.60 -17.07
N PRO A 232 -10.40 -0.25 -17.19
CA PRO A 232 -11.48 -1.23 -17.19
C PRO A 232 -11.47 -1.93 -18.55
N PRO A 233 -11.02 -3.20 -18.66
CA PRO A 233 -11.96 -4.31 -18.53
C PRO A 233 -11.31 -5.62 -18.04
N ALA A 234 -11.51 -5.99 -16.77
CA ALA A 234 -11.23 -7.36 -16.30
C ALA A 234 -12.31 -7.92 -15.35
N ALA A 235 -13.27 -7.09 -14.92
CA ALA A 235 -14.33 -7.48 -13.98
C ALA A 235 -15.37 -8.46 -14.56
N THR A 236 -15.36 -8.71 -15.88
CA THR A 236 -16.38 -9.57 -16.54
C THR A 236 -15.94 -11.02 -16.75
N LEU A 237 -14.68 -11.39 -16.50
CA LEU A 237 -14.19 -12.77 -16.73
C LEU A 237 -14.23 -13.69 -15.49
N LEU A 238 -14.49 -13.17 -14.30
CA LEU A 238 -14.50 -13.95 -13.05
C LEU A 238 -15.87 -14.53 -12.67
N ALA A 239 -16.94 -14.20 -13.40
CA ALA A 239 -18.27 -14.78 -13.20
C ALA A 239 -18.51 -16.11 -13.97
N ALA A 240 -17.54 -16.58 -14.76
CA ALA A 240 -17.70 -17.78 -15.61
C ALA A 240 -17.15 -19.09 -15.00
N PHE A 241 -16.46 -19.04 -13.85
CA PHE A 241 -15.96 -20.23 -13.15
C PHE A 241 -16.77 -20.50 -11.89
N GLY A 242 -18.03 -20.93 -12.07
CA GLY A 242 -18.81 -21.55 -11.03
C GLY A 242 -18.34 -22.98 -10.74
N PRO A 243 -18.46 -23.48 -9.49
CA PRO A 243 -18.04 -24.82 -9.11
C PRO A 243 -19.10 -25.84 -9.54
N SER A 244 -19.04 -26.29 -10.79
CA SER A 244 -19.76 -27.48 -11.24
C SER A 244 -18.76 -28.60 -11.48
N CYS A 245 -18.46 -29.37 -10.42
CA CYS A 245 -17.92 -30.72 -10.56
C CYS A 245 -19.09 -31.71 -10.66
N PRO A 246 -19.49 -32.17 -11.85
CA PRO A 246 -20.41 -33.29 -11.96
C PRO A 246 -19.68 -34.58 -11.58
N ALA A 247 -20.15 -35.21 -10.51
CA ALA A 247 -20.15 -36.66 -10.29
C ALA A 247 -18.89 -37.44 -10.73
N CYS A 248 -17.90 -37.54 -9.84
CA CYS A 248 -17.01 -38.70 -9.83
C CYS A 248 -17.76 -39.90 -9.22
N PRO A 249 -17.91 -41.04 -9.94
CA PRO A 249 -18.49 -42.25 -9.36
C PRO A 249 -17.54 -42.90 -8.33
N PRO A 250 -18.07 -43.65 -7.35
CA PRO A 250 -17.28 -44.21 -6.26
C PRO A 250 -16.34 -45.31 -6.75
N CYS A 251 -15.03 -45.11 -6.56
CA CYS A 251 -14.01 -46.15 -6.67
C CYS A 251 -14.27 -47.28 -5.65
N LYS A 252 -14.96 -48.34 -6.09
CA LYS A 252 -15.03 -49.65 -5.41
C LYS A 252 -13.98 -50.59 -6.01
N LEU A 253 -12.72 -50.47 -5.61
CA LEU A 253 -11.63 -51.41 -5.93
C LEU A 253 -10.61 -51.17 -4.80
N PHE A 254 -10.36 -52.02 -3.81
CA PHE A 254 -9.93 -53.41 -3.92
C PHE A 254 -10.08 -54.07 -2.53
N GLY A 255 -11.05 -54.96 -2.38
CA GLY A 255 -11.14 -55.89 -1.24
C GLY A 255 -10.99 -57.30 -1.78
N ARG A 256 -9.76 -57.84 -1.78
CA ARG A 256 -9.51 -59.27 -1.96
C ARG A 256 -8.70 -59.77 -0.79
N GLY A 257 -9.39 -60.45 0.12
CA GLY A 257 -8.77 -61.45 0.98
C GLY A 257 -8.43 -62.71 0.18
N ARG A 258 -7.33 -63.34 0.58
CA ARG A 258 -7.11 -64.80 0.68
C ARG A 258 -6.24 -64.95 1.93
N ARG A 259 -6.74 -65.58 3.00
CA ARG A 259 -6.65 -67.03 3.27
C ARG A 259 -5.26 -67.57 3.00
#